data_AF-A0A812PCS3-F1
#
_entry.id   AF-A0A812PCS3-F1
#
_cell.length_a   1.000
_cell.length_b   1.000
_cell.length_c   1.000
_cell.angle_alpha   90.00
_cell.angle_beta   90.00
_cell.angle_gamma   90.00
#
_symmetry.space_group_name_H-M   'P 1'
#
loop_
_entity.id
_entity.type
_entity.pdbx_description
1 polymer ?
#
loop_
_entity_poly.entity_id
_entity_poly.type
_entity_poly.pdbx_seq_one_letter_code
_entity_poly.pdbx_strand_id
1 'polypeptide(L)'
;MALSVAFPCWQNSPKRRSIHASSLTGATLCTPSPESGRVARRSLYSCYTLYFRRWRYYEDRARRNLRNRAYNIFMKNRYKKAMKKVLRYVVELEYGDKQPASHQEVMDEVKDILDEACETIDEVTVQGVLHRNTAAKRKDRLFRGILRACIKKDLLPERSDEDRFTPAYKLIGYTLPECNFVREPRPWQLPGWKSPWMLKWEWEKWRKLTGRK
;
A
#
# COMPACT_ATOMS: atom_id res chain seq x y z
N MET A 1 -45.94 21.89 -26.53
CA MET A 1 -44.57 22.29 -26.89
C MET A 1 -43.60 21.41 -26.13
N ALA A 2 -43.13 20.34 -26.77
CA ALA A 2 -42.20 19.37 -26.19
C ALA A 2 -40.82 19.58 -26.81
N LEU A 3 -39.82 19.91 -25.99
CA LEU A 3 -38.43 19.99 -26.41
C LEU A 3 -37.70 18.75 -25.92
N SER A 4 -37.54 17.79 -26.83
CA SER A 4 -36.67 16.62 -26.68
C SER A 4 -35.26 17.03 -27.13
N VAL A 5 -34.29 17.03 -26.22
CA VAL A 5 -32.88 17.23 -26.56
C VAL A 5 -32.22 15.86 -26.68
N ALA A 6 -31.87 15.49 -27.91
CA ALA A 6 -31.16 14.27 -28.26
C ALA A 6 -29.65 14.44 -28.05
N PHE A 7 -29.02 13.48 -27.36
CA PHE A 7 -27.56 13.35 -27.23
C PHE A 7 -26.97 12.58 -28.43
N PRO A 8 -25.85 13.01 -29.04
CA PRO A 8 -25.19 12.22 -30.07
C PRO A 8 -24.30 11.11 -29.51
N CYS A 9 -24.58 9.90 -30.02
CA CYS A 9 -23.83 8.66 -29.87
C CYS A 9 -22.44 8.76 -30.52
N TRP A 10 -21.38 8.61 -29.73
CA TRP A 10 -19.99 8.58 -30.19
C TRP A 10 -19.64 7.17 -30.71
N GLN A 11 -19.36 7.10 -32.01
CA GLN A 11 -19.09 5.88 -32.77
C GLN A 11 -17.69 5.32 -32.47
N ASN A 12 -17.63 4.06 -32.06
CA ASN A 12 -16.41 3.26 -31.98
C ASN A 12 -15.93 2.84 -33.38
N SER A 13 -14.69 3.17 -33.74
CA SER A 13 -14.00 2.67 -34.93
C SER A 13 -12.86 1.73 -34.54
N PRO A 14 -12.85 0.44 -34.96
CA PRO A 14 -11.69 -0.44 -34.81
C PRO A 14 -10.83 -0.41 -36.07
N LYS A 15 -9.62 0.19 -35.98
CA LYS A 15 -8.59 0.09 -37.03
C LYS A 15 -7.95 -1.30 -37.02
N ARG A 16 -8.26 -2.08 -38.07
CA ARG A 16 -7.46 -3.23 -38.55
C ARG A 16 -6.01 -2.80 -38.76
N ARG A 17 -5.05 -3.63 -38.33
CA ARG A 17 -3.69 -3.62 -38.89
C ARG A 17 -3.35 -5.01 -39.38
N SER A 18 -2.99 -5.05 -40.65
CA SER A 18 -2.55 -6.20 -41.41
C SER A 18 -1.20 -6.71 -40.91
N ILE A 19 -1.02 -8.02 -41.02
CA ILE A 19 0.21 -8.75 -40.77
C ILE A 19 0.94 -8.81 -42.12
N HIS A 20 2.09 -8.16 -42.22
CA HIS A 20 3.07 -8.44 -43.28
C HIS A 20 4.23 -9.21 -42.66
N ALA A 21 4.41 -10.45 -43.11
CA ALA A 21 5.59 -11.25 -42.85
C ALA A 21 6.67 -10.88 -43.87
N SER A 22 7.85 -10.52 -43.38
CA SER A 22 9.06 -10.40 -44.19
C SER A 22 10.19 -11.03 -43.41
N SER A 23 10.77 -12.06 -44.01
CA SER A 23 11.99 -12.74 -43.61
C SER A 23 13.15 -11.77 -43.50
N LEU A 24 14.05 -11.99 -42.53
CA LEU A 24 15.50 -11.81 -42.69
C LEU A 24 16.23 -12.42 -41.48
N THR A 25 17.20 -13.24 -41.82
CA THR A 25 18.22 -13.91 -41.02
C THR A 25 19.18 -12.94 -40.34
N GLY A 26 19.59 -13.21 -39.10
CA GLY A 26 20.78 -12.58 -38.51
C GLY A 26 20.78 -12.45 -36.99
N ALA A 27 21.71 -13.17 -36.34
CA ALA A 27 22.27 -12.92 -35.01
C ALA A 27 21.30 -12.82 -33.81
N THR A 28 21.15 -13.95 -33.12
CA THR A 28 20.48 -14.08 -31.82
C THR A 28 21.25 -13.34 -30.71
N LEU A 29 21.05 -12.03 -30.60
CA LEU A 29 21.23 -11.34 -29.33
C LEU A 29 20.07 -11.75 -28.42
N CYS A 30 20.37 -12.49 -27.34
CA CYS A 30 19.43 -12.86 -26.29
C CYS A 30 18.82 -11.59 -25.67
N THR A 31 17.73 -11.10 -26.24
CA THR A 31 16.90 -10.08 -25.63
C THR A 31 16.19 -10.71 -24.42
N PRO A 32 16.25 -10.12 -23.22
CA PRO A 32 15.54 -10.64 -22.06
C PRO A 32 14.03 -10.55 -22.34
N SER A 33 13.39 -11.71 -22.53
CA SER A 33 11.96 -11.83 -22.79
C SER A 33 11.14 -11.06 -21.73
N PRO A 34 10.11 -10.29 -22.13
CA PRO A 34 9.24 -9.54 -21.22
C PRO A 34 8.44 -10.44 -20.25
N GLU A 35 8.45 -11.76 -20.45
CA GLU A 35 7.81 -12.73 -19.56
C GLU A 35 8.57 -12.94 -18.25
N SER A 36 9.89 -12.72 -18.25
CA SER A 36 10.73 -12.85 -17.06
C SER A 36 10.29 -11.91 -15.92
N GLY A 37 9.73 -10.74 -16.24
CA GLY A 37 9.15 -9.80 -15.28
C GLY A 37 7.74 -10.18 -14.78
N ARG A 38 6.98 -11.00 -15.52
CA ARG A 38 5.63 -11.44 -15.15
C ARG A 38 5.65 -12.51 -14.05
N VAL A 39 6.67 -13.38 -14.04
CA VAL A 39 6.85 -14.44 -13.04
C VAL A 39 7.09 -13.88 -11.62
N ALA A 40 7.79 -12.74 -11.51
CA ALA A 40 7.98 -12.04 -10.24
C ALA A 40 6.68 -11.43 -9.68
N ARG A 41 5.65 -11.21 -10.52
CA ARG A 41 4.33 -10.75 -10.11
C ARG A 41 3.41 -11.90 -9.66
N ARG A 42 3.53 -13.08 -10.28
CA ARG A 42 2.71 -14.29 -10.02
C ARG A 42 3.10 -15.06 -8.75
N SER A 43 4.32 -14.87 -8.27
CA SER A 43 4.84 -15.43 -7.03
C SER A 43 4.36 -14.62 -5.82
N LEU A 44 3.11 -14.89 -5.46
CA LEU A 44 2.41 -14.27 -4.34
C LEU A 44 2.59 -15.02 -3.01
N TYR A 45 3.20 -16.21 -3.01
CA TYR A 45 3.06 -17.14 -1.87
C TYR A 45 4.28 -17.39 -0.98
N SER A 46 5.46 -16.87 -1.28
CA SER A 46 6.39 -16.42 -0.25
C SER A 46 7.59 -15.73 -0.91
N CYS A 47 8.09 -14.68 -0.25
CA CYS A 47 9.42 -14.15 -0.52
C CYS A 47 10.46 -15.29 -0.47
N TYR A 48 10.30 -16.27 0.42
CA TYR A 48 11.20 -17.41 0.56
C TYR A 48 11.33 -18.26 -0.73
N THR A 49 10.22 -18.62 -1.39
CA THR A 49 10.24 -19.41 -2.64
C THR A 49 10.87 -18.62 -3.80
N LEU A 50 10.67 -17.31 -3.82
CA LEU A 50 11.32 -16.39 -4.78
C LEU A 50 12.82 -16.21 -4.50
N TYR A 51 13.21 -16.20 -3.23
CA TYR A 51 14.57 -15.91 -2.81
C TYR A 51 15.45 -17.15 -2.65
N PHE A 52 14.93 -18.37 -2.59
CA PHE A 52 15.77 -19.53 -2.27
C PHE A 52 15.58 -20.75 -3.18
N ARG A 53 14.52 -20.83 -3.98
CA ARG A 53 14.15 -22.06 -4.72
C ARG A 53 14.54 -22.10 -6.21
N ARG A 54 15.16 -21.04 -6.76
CA ARG A 54 15.48 -20.99 -8.20
C ARG A 54 16.93 -21.39 -8.49
N TRP A 55 17.11 -22.32 -9.44
CA TRP A 55 18.41 -22.83 -9.92
C TRP A 55 19.24 -21.78 -10.69
N ARG A 56 18.59 -20.79 -11.34
CA ARG A 56 19.28 -19.71 -12.08
C ARG A 56 19.34 -18.43 -11.26
N TYR A 57 20.52 -17.80 -11.27
CA TYR A 57 20.75 -16.47 -10.68
C TYR A 57 19.85 -15.41 -11.33
N TYR A 58 19.32 -14.50 -10.51
CA TYR A 58 18.56 -13.35 -10.99
C TYR A 58 19.51 -12.21 -11.40
N GLU A 59 19.22 -11.55 -12.51
CA GLU A 59 19.86 -10.28 -12.88
C GLU A 59 19.72 -9.22 -11.79
N ASP A 60 20.68 -8.30 -11.71
CA ASP A 60 20.76 -7.26 -10.67
C ASP A 60 19.51 -6.39 -10.59
N ARG A 61 18.91 -6.07 -11.74
CA ARG A 61 17.64 -5.35 -11.82
C ARG A 61 16.50 -6.14 -11.20
N ALA A 62 16.43 -7.45 -11.48
CA ALA A 62 15.42 -8.32 -10.92
C ALA A 62 15.59 -8.47 -9.39
N ARG A 63 16.82 -8.62 -8.89
CA ARG A 63 17.12 -8.67 -7.45
C ARG A 63 16.70 -7.39 -6.72
N ARG A 64 17.03 -6.22 -7.29
CA ARG A 64 16.60 -4.91 -6.76
C ARG A 64 15.08 -4.80 -6.72
N ASN A 65 14.40 -5.21 -7.80
CA ASN A 65 12.93 -5.20 -7.87
C ASN A 65 12.28 -6.11 -6.83
N LEU A 66 12.83 -7.30 -6.59
CA LEU A 66 12.33 -8.21 -5.57
C LEU A 66 12.47 -7.60 -4.16
N ARG A 67 13.63 -7.01 -3.82
CA ARG A 67 13.84 -6.30 -2.55
C ARG A 67 12.85 -5.16 -2.36
N ASN A 68 12.72 -4.29 -3.36
CA ASN A 68 11.76 -3.18 -3.36
C ASN A 68 10.31 -3.68 -3.19
N ARG A 69 9.95 -4.77 -3.88
CA ARG A 69 8.61 -5.37 -3.78
C ARG A 69 8.33 -5.90 -2.38
N ALA A 70 9.26 -6.66 -1.79
CA ALA A 70 9.10 -7.23 -0.47
C ALA A 70 8.90 -6.14 0.60
N TYR A 71 9.71 -5.08 0.55
CA TYR A 71 9.56 -3.92 1.44
C TYR A 71 8.24 -3.18 1.25
N ASN A 72 7.84 -2.93 -0.01
CA ASN A 72 6.56 -2.28 -0.29
C ASN A 72 5.38 -3.13 0.21
N ILE A 73 5.47 -4.47 0.14
CA ILE A 73 4.45 -5.37 0.72
C ILE A 73 4.44 -5.26 2.24
N PHE A 74 5.60 -5.31 2.89
CA PHE A 74 5.73 -5.16 4.34
C PHE A 74 5.10 -3.85 4.82
N MET A 75 5.53 -2.71 4.26
CA MET A 75 5.00 -1.39 4.61
C MET A 75 3.51 -1.26 4.31
N LYS A 76 3.03 -1.81 3.17
CA LYS A 76 1.60 -1.82 2.87
C LYS A 76 0.78 -2.64 3.85
N ASN A 77 1.31 -3.76 4.32
CA ASN A 77 0.63 -4.60 5.29
C ASN A 77 0.62 -3.94 6.68
N ARG A 78 1.67 -3.23 7.05
CA ARG A 78 1.79 -2.50 8.33
C ARG A 78 0.66 -1.48 8.49
N TYR A 79 0.55 -0.50 7.58
CA TYR A 79 -0.52 0.52 7.71
C TYR A 79 -1.93 -0.10 7.55
N LYS A 80 -2.09 -1.12 6.71
CA LYS A 80 -3.39 -1.81 6.57
C LYS A 80 -3.83 -2.47 7.87
N LYS A 81 -2.90 -3.05 8.64
CA LYS A 81 -3.18 -3.65 9.95
C LYS A 81 -3.56 -2.57 10.96
N ALA A 82 -2.83 -1.45 11.01
CA ALA A 82 -3.16 -0.33 11.89
C ALA A 82 -4.54 0.25 11.56
N MET A 83 -4.82 0.55 10.29
CA MET A 83 -6.16 0.97 9.83
C MET A 83 -7.26 -0.04 10.17
N LYS A 84 -6.97 -1.35 10.07
CA LYS A 84 -7.94 -2.40 10.41
C LYS A 84 -8.31 -2.38 11.89
N LYS A 85 -7.39 -2.01 12.79
CA LYS A 85 -7.71 -1.86 14.22
C LYS A 85 -8.79 -0.78 14.41
N VAL A 86 -8.58 0.41 13.87
CA VAL A 86 -9.54 1.52 13.92
C VAL A 86 -10.88 1.13 13.30
N LEU A 87 -10.87 0.53 12.10
CA LEU A 87 -12.12 0.17 11.43
C LEU A 87 -12.90 -0.95 12.13
N ARG A 88 -12.21 -1.86 12.85
CA ARG A 88 -12.91 -2.85 13.70
C ARG A 88 -13.62 -2.17 14.86
N TYR A 89 -12.94 -1.23 15.52
CA TYR A 89 -13.57 -0.43 16.56
C TYR A 89 -14.79 0.32 16.03
N VAL A 90 -14.70 0.95 14.85
CA VAL A 90 -15.84 1.62 14.20
C VAL A 90 -17.00 0.65 13.97
N VAL A 91 -16.74 -0.57 13.51
CA VAL A 91 -17.79 -1.59 13.33
C VAL A 91 -18.39 -2.02 14.66
N GLU A 92 -17.58 -2.20 15.70
CA GLU A 92 -18.07 -2.49 17.06
C GLU A 92 -18.92 -1.35 17.62
N LEU A 93 -18.58 -0.10 17.32
CA LEU A 93 -19.36 1.06 17.71
C LEU A 93 -20.67 1.16 16.90
N GLU A 94 -20.65 0.85 15.60
CA GLU A 94 -21.85 0.95 14.75
C GLU A 94 -22.88 -0.16 14.97
N TYR A 95 -22.43 -1.38 15.29
CA TYR A 95 -23.26 -2.58 15.32
C TYR A 95 -23.18 -3.36 16.62
N GLY A 96 -22.24 -3.04 17.51
CA GLY A 96 -22.12 -3.72 18.79
C GLY A 96 -23.00 -3.12 19.88
N ASP A 97 -23.00 -3.82 21.01
CA ASP A 97 -23.75 -3.48 22.22
C ASP A 97 -23.09 -2.37 23.05
N LYS A 98 -21.87 -1.96 22.67
CA LYS A 98 -21.18 -0.84 23.31
C LYS A 98 -21.99 0.43 23.07
N GLN A 99 -22.40 1.06 24.17
CA GLN A 99 -23.15 2.30 24.18
C GLN A 99 -22.39 3.29 25.05
N PRO A 100 -21.38 3.98 24.49
CA PRO A 100 -20.64 4.99 25.21
C PRO A 100 -21.59 6.14 25.57
N ALA A 101 -21.40 6.74 26.74
CA ALA A 101 -22.29 7.79 27.26
C ALA A 101 -22.03 9.14 26.59
N SER A 102 -20.80 9.35 26.10
CA SER A 102 -20.37 10.61 25.48
C SER A 102 -19.43 10.36 24.32
N HIS A 103 -19.42 11.30 23.37
CA HIS A 103 -18.43 11.34 22.29
C HIS A 103 -16.98 11.41 22.80
N GLN A 104 -16.74 12.04 23.96
CA GLN A 104 -15.41 12.13 24.56
C GLN A 104 -14.87 10.76 24.97
N GLU A 105 -15.72 9.90 25.54
CA GLU A 105 -15.36 8.54 25.94
C GLU A 105 -14.92 7.71 24.73
N VAL A 106 -15.62 7.83 23.60
CA VAL A 106 -15.24 7.20 22.33
C VAL A 106 -13.86 7.68 21.88
N MET A 107 -13.61 8.98 21.99
CA MET A 107 -12.32 9.55 21.58
C MET A 107 -11.18 9.04 22.46
N ASP A 108 -11.37 8.97 23.78
CA ASP A 108 -10.35 8.51 24.71
C ASP A 108 -9.94 7.05 24.42
N GLU A 109 -10.89 6.18 24.09
CA GLU A 109 -10.59 4.79 23.71
C GLU A 109 -9.92 4.66 22.33
N VAL A 110 -10.33 5.50 21.37
CA VAL A 110 -9.87 5.40 19.97
C VAL A 110 -8.56 6.10 19.74
N LYS A 111 -8.23 7.11 20.54
CA LYS A 111 -7.11 8.04 20.33
C LYS A 111 -5.81 7.29 20.07
N ASP A 112 -5.41 6.38 20.95
CA ASP A 112 -4.14 5.65 20.82
C ASP A 112 -4.07 4.83 19.51
N ILE A 113 -5.16 4.16 19.15
CA ILE A 113 -5.25 3.32 17.95
C ILE A 113 -5.22 4.21 16.69
N LEU A 114 -5.82 5.38 16.78
CA LEU A 114 -5.92 6.32 15.67
C LEU A 114 -4.62 7.09 15.45
N ASP A 115 -3.92 7.46 16.53
CA ASP A 115 -2.57 8.03 16.53
C ASP A 115 -1.61 7.04 15.86
N GLU A 116 -1.59 5.77 16.31
CA GLU A 116 -0.78 4.69 15.72
C GLU A 116 -1.06 4.55 14.21
N ALA A 117 -2.34 4.61 13.81
CA ALA A 117 -2.74 4.50 12.41
C ALA A 117 -2.30 5.71 11.58
N CYS A 118 -2.43 6.93 12.10
CA CYS A 118 -2.03 8.16 11.42
C CYS A 118 -0.52 8.24 11.24
N GLU A 119 0.24 7.96 12.30
CA GLU A 119 1.70 7.91 12.28
C GLU A 119 2.22 6.88 11.29
N THR A 120 1.66 5.65 11.32
CA THR A 120 2.07 4.58 10.39
C THR A 120 1.75 4.96 8.94
N ILE A 121 0.65 5.66 8.66
CA ILE A 121 0.33 6.14 7.31
C ILE A 121 1.35 7.16 6.84
N ASP A 122 1.77 8.07 7.72
CA ASP A 122 2.74 9.11 7.38
C ASP A 122 4.14 8.54 7.20
N GLU A 123 4.58 7.63 8.07
CA GLU A 123 5.84 6.88 7.93
C GLU A 123 5.93 6.23 6.54
N VAL A 124 4.88 5.51 6.12
CA VAL A 124 4.83 4.84 4.81
C VAL A 124 4.83 5.85 3.64
N THR A 125 4.30 7.04 3.86
CA THR A 125 4.28 8.14 2.87
C THR A 125 5.65 8.77 2.73
N VAL A 126 6.32 9.08 3.84
CA VAL A 126 7.70 9.61 3.90
C VAL A 126 8.68 8.63 3.24
N GLN A 127 8.50 7.33 3.50
CA GLN A 127 9.28 6.25 2.90
C GLN A 127 9.05 6.07 1.37
N GLY A 128 8.09 6.80 0.80
CA GLY A 128 7.79 6.83 -0.63
C GLY A 128 7.07 5.57 -1.13
N VAL A 129 6.45 4.79 -0.24
CA VAL A 129 5.66 3.60 -0.62
C VAL A 129 4.22 4.00 -0.97
N LEU A 130 3.70 5.06 -0.32
CA LEU A 130 2.38 5.64 -0.57
C LEU A 130 2.52 7.09 -1.07
N HIS A 131 1.65 7.48 -1.99
CA HIS A 131 1.61 8.87 -2.46
C HIS A 131 0.83 9.75 -1.46
N ARG A 132 1.27 11.01 -1.27
CA ARG A 132 0.69 11.98 -0.32
C ARG A 132 -0.84 12.12 -0.41
N ASN A 133 -1.40 12.24 -1.61
CA ASN A 133 -2.86 12.36 -1.78
C ASN A 133 -3.59 11.07 -1.42
N THR A 134 -2.95 9.92 -1.64
CA THR A 134 -3.52 8.63 -1.24
C THR A 134 -3.51 8.49 0.27
N ALA A 135 -2.46 8.95 0.94
CA ALA A 135 -2.37 9.00 2.40
C ALA A 135 -3.50 9.86 2.99
N ALA A 136 -3.69 11.09 2.48
CA ALA A 136 -4.76 11.99 2.90
C ALA A 136 -6.15 11.33 2.78
N LYS A 137 -6.44 10.66 1.65
CA LYS A 137 -7.70 9.91 1.45
C LYS A 137 -7.87 8.74 2.42
N ARG A 138 -6.78 8.10 2.86
CA ARG A 138 -6.82 7.00 3.83
C ARG A 138 -7.14 7.51 5.23
N LYS A 139 -6.53 8.63 5.63
CA LYS A 139 -6.82 9.31 6.90
C LYS A 139 -8.28 9.80 6.94
N ASP A 140 -8.71 10.52 5.91
CA ASP A 140 -10.09 11.01 5.79
C ASP A 140 -11.12 9.87 5.87
N ARG A 141 -10.83 8.69 5.30
CA ARG A 141 -11.68 7.51 5.44
C ARG A 141 -11.84 7.04 6.89
N LEU A 142 -10.79 7.08 7.71
CA LEU A 142 -10.87 6.67 9.12
C LEU A 142 -11.77 7.62 9.89
N PHE A 143 -11.51 8.93 9.76
CA PHE A 143 -12.31 9.97 10.42
C PHE A 143 -13.77 9.96 9.99
N ARG A 144 -14.04 9.78 8.69
CA ARG A 144 -15.42 9.64 8.20
C ARG A 144 -16.11 8.38 8.71
N GLY A 145 -15.37 7.30 8.96
CA GLY A 145 -15.91 6.09 9.57
C GLY A 145 -16.38 6.35 11.01
N ILE A 146 -15.52 6.97 11.80
CA ILE A 146 -15.84 7.31 13.20
C ILE A 146 -16.99 8.31 13.29
N LEU A 147 -16.95 9.39 12.49
CA LEU A 147 -18.01 10.39 12.47
C LEU A 147 -19.39 9.76 12.16
N ARG A 148 -19.45 8.85 11.19
CA ARG A 148 -20.70 8.14 10.86
C ARG A 148 -21.19 7.27 12.01
N ALA A 149 -20.28 6.58 12.69
CA ALA A 149 -20.62 5.76 13.84
C ALA A 149 -21.18 6.59 15.00
N CYS A 150 -20.57 7.74 15.28
CA CYS A 150 -21.04 8.68 16.31
C CYS A 150 -22.43 9.24 15.99
N ILE A 151 -22.68 9.66 14.74
CA ILE A 151 -23.99 10.14 14.30
C ILE A 151 -25.06 9.04 14.44
N LYS A 152 -24.73 7.81 14.05
CA LYS A 152 -25.67 6.68 14.14
C LYS A 152 -26.06 6.31 15.58
N LYS A 153 -25.20 6.61 16.55
CA LYS A 153 -25.45 6.40 17.98
C LYS A 153 -25.99 7.66 18.67
N ASP A 154 -26.36 8.69 17.90
CA ASP A 154 -26.88 9.97 18.38
C ASP A 154 -25.94 10.72 19.35
N LEU A 155 -24.63 10.44 19.27
CA LEU A 155 -23.61 11.09 20.12
C LEU A 155 -23.21 12.47 19.60
N LEU A 156 -23.42 12.71 18.30
CA LEU A 156 -23.18 13.97 17.62
C LEU A 156 -24.39 14.32 16.76
N PRO A 157 -24.72 15.62 16.63
CA PRO A 157 -25.79 16.04 15.75
C PRO A 157 -25.48 15.68 14.30
N GLU A 158 -26.53 15.53 13.50
CA GLU A 158 -26.39 15.36 12.05
C GLU A 158 -25.63 16.54 11.44
N ARG A 159 -24.89 16.25 10.37
CA ARG A 159 -24.01 17.23 9.74
C ARG A 159 -24.82 18.36 9.11
N SER A 160 -24.62 19.58 9.62
CA SER A 160 -25.21 20.79 9.05
C SER A 160 -24.68 21.07 7.62
N ASP A 161 -25.42 21.85 6.83
CA ASP A 161 -24.98 22.25 5.48
C ASP A 161 -23.71 23.11 5.51
N GLU A 162 -23.51 23.87 6.59
CA GLU A 162 -22.32 24.69 6.83
C GLU A 162 -21.06 23.81 7.00
N ASP A 163 -21.22 22.65 7.63
CA ASP A 163 -20.13 21.72 7.93
C ASP A 163 -19.72 20.83 6.76
N ARG A 164 -20.36 20.96 5.58
CA ARG A 164 -20.13 20.09 4.41
C ARG A 164 -18.67 20.03 3.96
N PHE A 165 -17.96 21.16 4.04
CA PHE A 165 -16.56 21.28 3.59
C PHE A 165 -15.56 21.11 4.73
N THR A 166 -16.02 21.07 5.98
CA THR A 166 -15.16 20.85 7.15
C THR A 166 -14.63 19.41 7.14
N PRO A 167 -13.32 19.18 7.30
CA PRO A 167 -12.79 17.82 7.35
C PRO A 167 -13.28 17.10 8.62
N ALA A 168 -13.54 15.79 8.49
CA ALA A 168 -14.19 15.02 9.55
C ALA A 168 -13.42 15.02 10.89
N TYR A 169 -12.08 15.08 10.87
CA TYR A 169 -11.29 15.13 12.10
C TYR A 169 -11.55 16.39 12.94
N LYS A 170 -11.87 17.53 12.30
CA LYS A 170 -12.21 18.78 13.00
C LYS A 170 -13.57 18.68 13.67
N LEU A 171 -14.56 18.09 12.99
CA LEU A 171 -15.91 17.89 13.53
C LEU A 171 -15.89 16.96 14.75
N ILE A 172 -15.00 15.97 14.72
CA ILE A 172 -14.75 15.06 15.84
C ILE A 172 -14.03 15.77 17.01
N GLY A 173 -13.39 16.92 16.77
CA GLY A 173 -12.55 17.59 17.78
C GLY A 173 -11.19 16.91 17.99
N TYR A 174 -10.72 16.13 17.02
CA TYR A 174 -9.45 15.40 17.12
C TYR A 174 -8.28 16.22 16.56
N THR A 175 -7.18 16.27 17.31
CA THR A 175 -5.92 16.89 16.90
C THR A 175 -4.98 15.86 16.29
N LEU A 176 -4.60 16.05 15.02
CA LEU A 176 -3.66 15.16 14.34
C LEU A 176 -2.26 15.22 14.99
N PRO A 177 -1.59 14.07 15.21
CA PRO A 177 -0.23 14.04 15.72
C PRO A 177 0.75 14.62 14.69
N GLU A 178 1.83 15.22 15.20
CA GLU A 178 2.92 15.70 14.38
C GLU A 178 3.75 14.53 13.86
N CYS A 179 4.01 14.53 12.55
CA CYS A 179 4.85 13.50 11.94
C CYS A 179 6.31 13.95 11.96
N ASN A 180 7.11 13.30 12.81
CA ASN A 180 8.56 13.54 12.91
C ASN A 180 9.41 12.57 12.07
N PHE A 181 8.77 11.76 11.22
CA PHE A 181 9.49 10.76 10.43
C PHE A 181 10.28 11.41 9.30
N VAL A 182 11.56 11.04 9.22
CA VAL A 182 12.44 11.38 8.10
C VAL A 182 12.57 10.17 7.18
N ARG A 183 12.79 10.43 5.89
CA ARG A 183 13.00 9.36 4.91
C ARG A 183 14.33 8.68 5.16
N GLU A 184 14.27 7.51 5.78
CA GLU A 184 15.46 6.69 5.99
C GLU A 184 15.91 6.02 4.68
N PRO A 185 17.24 5.84 4.48
CA PRO A 185 17.73 4.98 3.41
C PRO A 185 17.20 3.56 3.64
N ARG A 186 16.80 2.89 2.55
CA ARG A 186 16.33 1.51 2.67
C ARG A 186 17.47 0.64 3.20
N PRO A 187 17.19 -0.44 3.95
CA PRO A 187 18.25 -1.26 4.54
C PRO A 187 19.34 -1.67 3.54
N TRP A 188 18.99 -1.97 2.29
CA TRP A 188 19.94 -2.31 1.22
C TRP A 188 20.70 -1.20 0.53
N GLN A 189 20.48 0.03 0.95
CA GLN A 189 21.23 1.19 0.47
C GLN A 189 22.32 1.58 1.46
N LEU A 190 22.28 1.07 2.69
CA LEU A 190 23.28 1.36 3.71
C LEU A 190 24.61 0.64 3.40
N PRO A 191 25.76 1.32 3.56
CA PRO A 191 27.05 0.67 3.49
C PRO A 191 27.15 -0.42 4.58
N GLY A 192 27.70 -1.58 4.22
CA GLY A 192 27.78 -2.74 5.12
C GLY A 192 26.53 -3.63 5.15
N TRP A 193 25.41 -3.23 4.52
CA TRP A 193 24.25 -4.13 4.43
C TRP A 193 24.49 -5.24 3.42
N LYS A 194 24.77 -6.43 3.95
CA LYS A 194 24.82 -7.65 3.16
C LYS A 194 23.40 -8.16 2.98
N SER A 195 22.94 -8.17 1.73
CA SER A 195 21.66 -8.81 1.43
C SER A 195 21.68 -10.27 1.89
N PRO A 196 20.52 -10.90 2.23
CA PRO A 196 20.49 -12.32 2.59
C PRO A 196 21.20 -13.23 1.58
N TRP A 197 21.29 -12.82 0.31
CA TRP A 197 22.03 -13.48 -0.75
C TRP A 197 23.55 -13.31 -0.66
N MET A 198 24.02 -12.13 -0.25
CA MET A 198 25.44 -11.89 0.02
C MET A 198 25.86 -12.68 1.26
N LEU A 199 25.02 -12.70 2.30
CA LEU A 199 25.26 -13.54 3.49
C LEU A 199 25.27 -15.03 3.13
N LYS A 200 24.31 -15.49 2.32
CA LYS A 200 24.28 -16.87 1.81
C LYS A 200 25.51 -17.20 0.97
N TRP A 201 25.91 -16.29 0.08
CA TRP A 201 27.07 -16.47 -0.79
C TRP A 201 28.38 -16.49 0.00
N GLU A 202 28.54 -15.60 0.98
CA GLU A 202 29.67 -15.59 1.90
C GLU A 202 29.71 -16.88 2.73
N TRP A 203 28.57 -17.37 3.20
CA TRP A 203 28.47 -18.64 3.89
C TRP A 203 28.82 -19.83 2.98
N GLU A 204 28.31 -19.87 1.75
CA GLU A 204 28.64 -20.92 0.77
C GLU A 204 30.13 -20.88 0.39
N LYS A 205 30.72 -19.70 0.25
CA LYS A 205 32.15 -19.49 0.00
C LYS A 205 32.98 -19.94 1.19
N TRP A 206 32.60 -19.56 2.41
CA TRP A 206 33.23 -20.00 3.64
C TRP A 206 33.17 -21.52 3.77
N ARG A 207 32.00 -22.13 3.55
CA ARG A 207 31.80 -23.58 3.61
C ARG A 207 32.67 -24.34 2.61
N LYS A 208 32.86 -23.81 1.40
CA LYS A 208 33.79 -24.37 0.40
C LYS A 208 35.25 -24.29 0.85
N LEU A 209 35.63 -23.23 1.57
CA LEU A 209 37.00 -23.02 2.05
C LEU A 209 37.33 -23.88 3.27
N THR A 210 36.39 -24.05 4.21
CA THR A 210 36.61 -24.85 5.43
C THR A 210 36.34 -26.35 5.24
N GLY A 211 35.75 -26.77 4.12
CA GLY A 211 35.49 -28.18 3.81
C GLY A 211 34.48 -28.86 4.76
N ARG A 212 33.85 -28.10 5.67
CA ARG A 212 32.84 -28.62 6.61
C ARG A 212 31.52 -28.78 5.87
N LYS A 213 31.03 -30.03 5.79
CA LYS A 213 29.71 -30.36 5.23
C LYS A 213 28.59 -29.95 6.16
#